data_AF-A0A355R2S7-F1
#
_entry.id   AF-A0A355R2S7-F1
#
_cell.length_a   1.000
_cell.length_b   1.000
_cell.length_c   1.000
_cell.angle_alpha   90.00
_cell.angle_beta   90.00
_cell.angle_gamma   90.00
#
_symmetry.space_group_name_H-M   'P 1'
#
loop_
_entity.id
_entity.type
_entity.pdbx_description
1 polymer ?
#
loop_
_entity_poly.entity_id
_entity_poly.type
_entity_poly.pdbx_seq_one_letter_code
_entity_poly.pdbx_strand_id
1 'polypeptide(L)' 'ERLDKAFLAGADARGLLNLKGHRSVGGMRASIYNALGLEAVEALVGYMAEFEKEHG' A
#
# COMPACT_ATOMS: atom_id res chain seq x y z
N GLU A 1 -8.54 7.67 6.44
CA GLU A 1 -8.22 9.03 5.96
C GLU A 1 -6.99 9.66 6.59
N ARG A 2 -6.88 9.79 7.93
CA ARG A 2 -5.77 10.53 8.57
C ARG A 2 -4.38 10.03 8.17
N LEU A 3 -4.23 8.71 8.01
CA LEU A 3 -2.97 8.07 7.65
C LEU A 3 -2.85 7.74 6.16
N ASP A 4 -3.91 7.88 5.37
CA ASP A 4 -3.93 7.44 3.96
C ASP A 4 -2.88 8.18 3.13
N LYS A 5 -2.69 9.49 3.35
CA LYS A 5 -1.64 10.27 2.68
C LYS A 5 -0.24 9.80 3.05
N ALA A 6 -0.01 9.52 4.34
CA ALA A 6 1.29 9.04 4.83
C ALA A 6 1.59 7.64 4.31
N PHE A 7 0.59 6.75 4.30
CA PHE A 7 0.70 5.42 3.74
C PHE A 7 1.01 5.46 2.24
N LEU A 8 0.27 6.27 1.47
CA LEU A 8 0.51 6.38 0.02
C LEU A 8 1.87 6.98 -0.30
N ALA A 9 2.35 7.96 0.47
CA ALA A 9 3.68 8.53 0.29
C ALA A 9 4.80 7.52 0.62
N GLY A 10 4.65 6.75 1.71
CA GLY A 10 5.61 5.71 2.08
C GLY A 10 5.64 4.55 1.08
N ALA A 11 4.46 4.14 0.59
CA ALA A 11 4.34 3.17 -0.49
C ALA A 11 5.05 3.64 -1.77
N ASP A 12 4.81 4.89 -2.19
CA ASP A 12 5.40 5.48 -3.40
C ASP A 12 6.94 5.52 -3.31
N ALA A 13 7.49 5.92 -2.16
CA ALA A 13 8.93 5.91 -1.89
C ALA A 13 9.57 4.51 -1.99
N ARG A 14 8.78 3.45 -1.87
CA ARG A 14 9.20 2.04 -1.96
C ARG A 14 8.88 1.42 -3.32
N GLY A 15 8.36 2.20 -4.27
CA GLY A 15 7.92 1.70 -5.57
C GLY A 15 6.62 0.89 -5.54
N LEU A 16 5.86 0.93 -4.44
CA LEU A 16 4.55 0.30 -4.32
C LEU A 16 3.47 1.22 -4.88
N LEU A 17 3.40 1.27 -6.21
CA LEU A 17 2.56 2.23 -6.94
C LEU A 17 1.09 1.80 -7.02
N ASN A 18 0.21 2.77 -7.32
CA ASN A 18 -1.21 2.56 -7.63
C ASN A 18 -2.06 1.96 -6.50
N LEU A 19 -1.67 2.15 -5.24
CA LEU A 19 -2.41 1.65 -4.08
C LEU A 19 -3.58 2.54 -3.64
N LYS A 20 -3.77 3.73 -4.22
CA LYS A 20 -4.86 4.63 -3.83
C LYS A 20 -6.23 4.02 -4.15
N GLY A 21 -7.07 3.90 -3.13
CA GLY A 21 -8.43 3.39 -3.26
C GLY A 21 -9.35 4.29 -4.10
N HIS A 22 -10.53 3.76 -4.46
CA HIS A 22 -11.49 4.52 -5.24
C HIS A 22 -12.03 5.73 -4.47
N ARG A 23 -12.25 6.85 -5.15
CA ARG A 23 -12.62 8.13 -4.53
C ARG A 23 -13.87 8.09 -3.65
N SER A 24 -14.79 7.14 -3.90
CA SER A 24 -16.04 7.01 -3.16
C SER A 24 -15.89 6.29 -1.81
N VAL A 25 -14.81 5.52 -1.63
CA VAL A 25 -14.56 4.71 -0.43
C VAL A 25 -13.30 5.14 0.32
N GLY A 26 -12.39 5.87 -0.33
CA GLY A 26 -11.12 6.26 0.26
C GLY A 26 -10.17 5.06 0.45
N GLY A 27 -9.21 5.20 1.38
CA GLY A 27 -8.31 4.11 1.76
C GLY A 27 -7.40 3.62 0.62
N MET A 28 -7.09 2.32 0.66
CA MET A 28 -6.15 1.67 -0.24
C MET A 28 -6.79 0.50 -0.99
N ARG A 29 -6.30 0.22 -2.19
CA ARG A 29 -6.66 -0.95 -2.99
C ARG A 29 -5.41 -1.50 -3.67
N ALA A 30 -5.05 -2.73 -3.37
CA ALA A 30 -4.01 -3.46 -4.09
C ALA A 30 -4.63 -4.30 -5.21
N SER A 31 -4.20 -4.10 -6.44
CA SER A 31 -4.62 -4.90 -7.60
C SER A 31 -3.64 -6.04 -7.85
N ILE A 32 -4.05 -7.28 -7.58
CA ILE A 32 -3.22 -8.50 -7.64
C ILE A 32 -3.58 -9.35 -8.87
N TYR A 33 -3.24 -8.87 -10.07
CA TYR A 33 -3.50 -9.59 -11.32
C TYR A 33 -2.46 -10.70 -11.58
N ASN A 34 -2.74 -11.60 -12.53
CA ASN A 34 -1.88 -12.75 -12.85
C ASN A 34 -0.42 -12.40 -13.21
N ALA A 35 -0.16 -11.19 -13.71
CA ALA A 35 1.18 -10.74 -14.06
C ALA A 35 2.01 -10.27 -12.85
N LEU A 36 1.39 -10.19 -11.66
CA LEU A 36 2.08 -9.79 -10.43
C LEU A 36 2.76 -11.01 -9.80
N GLY A 37 4.06 -10.90 -9.54
CA GLY A 37 4.82 -11.93 -8.83
C GLY A 37 4.55 -11.93 -7.32
N LEU A 38 4.88 -13.04 -6.66
CA LEU A 38 4.74 -13.19 -5.20
C LEU A 38 5.57 -12.14 -4.44
N GLU A 39 6.78 -11.85 -4.92
CA GLU A 39 7.70 -10.86 -4.33
C GLU A 39 7.06 -9.47 -4.19
N ALA A 40 6.19 -9.07 -5.13
CA ALA A 40 5.49 -7.79 -5.05
C ALA A 40 4.44 -7.78 -3.92
N VAL A 41 3.78 -8.92 -3.68
CA VAL A 41 2.84 -9.07 -2.57
C VAL A 41 3.59 -9.09 -1.24
N GLU A 42 4.72 -9.79 -1.18
CA GLU A 42 5.58 -9.84 0.01
C GLU A 42 6.12 -8.46 0.36
N ALA A 43 6.55 -7.68 -0.63
CA ALA A 43 6.99 -6.29 -0.43
C ALA A 43 5.87 -5.40 0.13
N LEU A 44 4.63 -5.57 -0.37
CA LEU A 44 3.47 -4.85 0.16
C LEU A 44 3.16 -5.25 1.61
N VAL A 45 3.15 -6.55 1.91
CA VAL A 45 2.89 -7.05 3.27
C VAL A 45 3.97 -6.59 4.26
N GLY A 46 5.25 -6.65 3.86
CA GLY A 46 6.35 -6.15 4.66
C GLY A 46 6.20 -4.66 4.97
N TYR A 47 5.85 -3.85 3.96
CA TYR A 47 5.56 -2.44 4.18
C TYR A 47 4.38 -2.21 5.12
N MET A 48 3.28 -2.95 4.97
CA MET A 48 2.12 -2.82 5.86
C MET A 48 2.48 -3.08 7.32
N ALA A 49 3.27 -4.14 7.58
CA ALA A 49 3.72 -4.47 8.93
C ALA A 49 4.66 -3.42 9.53
N GLU A 50 5.53 -2.82 8.73
CA GLU A 50 6.39 -1.72 9.18
C GLU A 50 5.58 -0.46 9.47
N PHE A 51 4.66 -0.09 8.58
CA PHE A 51 3.81 1.08 8.75
C PHE A 51 2.94 0.97 10.00
N GLU A 52 2.38 -0.22 10.27
CA GLU A 52 1.63 -0.51 11.49
C GLU A 52 2.48 -0.33 12.75
N LYS A 53 3.74 -0.80 12.76
CA LYS A 53 4.64 -0.60 13.91
C LYS A 53 4.96 0.87 14.18
N GLU A 54 5.04 1.69 13.14
CA GLU A 54 5.37 3.12 13.25
C GLU A 54 4.17 3.99 13.66
N HIS A 55 2.95 3.59 13.30
CA HIS A 55 1.75 4.42 13.42
C HIS A 55 0.59 3.79 14.23
N GLY A 56 0.78 2.55 14.71
CA GLY A 56 -0.19 1.78 15.49
C GLY A 56 -0.31 2.20 16.95
#